data_AF-A0A662P138-F1
#
_entry.id   AF-A0A662P138-F1
#
_cell.length_a   1.000
_cell.length_b   1.000
_cell.length_c   1.000
_cell.angle_alpha   90.00
_cell.angle_beta   90.00
_cell.angle_gamma   90.00
#
_symmetry.space_group_name_H-M   'P 1'
#
loop_
_entity.id
_entity.type
_entity.pdbx_description
1 polymer ?
#
loop_
_entity_poly.entity_id
_entity_poly.type
_entity_poly.pdbx_seq_one_letter_code
_entity_poly.pdbx_strand_id
1 'polypeptide(L)'
;MLKENGIAGIHVYTFDSKYDAVRFFAPAVGVPEDPVTGTANAALAGYLKFTNKLVKEEYSFEQGHALNREGVVHVKLKENEIRVGGEAVCILEGVLKL
;
A
#
# COMPACT_ATOMS: atom_id res chain seq x y z
N MET A 1 11.60 18.86 6.03
CA MET A 1 10.90 17.98 7.02
C MET A 1 10.96 16.49 6.70
N LEU A 2 10.21 15.93 5.73
CA LEU A 2 10.19 14.45 5.51
C LEU A 2 11.59 13.88 5.17
N LYS A 3 12.24 14.47 4.17
CA LYS A 3 13.57 14.07 3.70
C LYS A 3 14.65 14.19 4.79
N GLU A 4 14.61 15.26 5.57
CA GLU A 4 15.53 15.47 6.71
C GLU A 4 15.40 14.40 7.80
N ASN A 5 14.22 13.82 7.95
CA ASN A 5 13.95 12.76 8.94
C ASN A 5 14.07 11.34 8.35
N GLY A 6 14.55 11.20 7.10
CA GLY A 6 14.65 9.90 6.43
C GLY A 6 13.29 9.24 6.15
N ILE A 7 12.19 10.02 6.12
CA ILE A 7 10.84 9.51 5.88
C ILE A 7 10.53 9.65 4.38
N ALA A 8 10.22 8.52 3.73
CA ALA A 8 9.91 8.50 2.30
C ALA A 8 8.57 9.16 1.96
N GLY A 9 7.55 8.99 2.81
CA GLY A 9 6.21 9.48 2.54
C GLY A 9 5.25 9.34 3.72
N ILE A 10 4.02 9.78 3.51
CA ILE A 10 2.91 9.71 4.45
C ILE A 10 1.87 8.75 3.89
N HIS A 11 1.49 7.75 4.69
CA HIS A 11 0.45 6.79 4.35
C HIS A 11 -0.80 7.08 5.19
N VAL A 12 -1.85 7.54 4.53
CA VAL A 12 -3.14 7.87 5.17
C VAL A 12 -4.15 6.77 4.87
N TYR A 13 -5.03 6.49 5.82
CA TYR A 13 -5.99 5.40 5.74
C TYR A 13 -7.32 5.73 6.41
N THR A 14 -8.38 5.07 5.98
CA THR A 14 -9.71 5.03 6.62
C THR A 14 -10.28 3.62 6.55
N PHE A 15 -11.16 3.27 7.49
CA PHE A 15 -11.91 2.00 7.48
C PHE A 15 -13.33 2.15 6.94
N ASP A 16 -13.71 3.37 6.54
CA ASP A 16 -15.02 3.69 6.01
C ASP A 16 -15.05 3.49 4.48
N SER A 17 -14.84 2.24 4.05
CA SER A 17 -14.94 1.84 2.65
C SER A 17 -15.09 0.32 2.48
N LYS A 18 -15.20 -0.17 1.23
CA LYS A 18 -15.42 -1.60 0.95
C LYS A 18 -14.22 -2.48 1.36
N TYR A 19 -13.01 -2.01 1.07
CA TYR A 19 -11.76 -2.70 1.38
C TYR A 19 -10.77 -1.76 2.08
N ASP A 20 -11.18 -0.96 3.08
CA ASP A 20 -10.32 -0.03 3.82
C ASP A 20 -9.43 0.88 2.92
N ALA A 21 -9.88 2.10 2.62
CA ALA A 21 -9.21 2.99 1.67
C ALA A 21 -7.91 3.61 2.20
N VAL A 22 -6.87 3.62 1.36
CA VAL A 22 -5.56 4.21 1.66
C VAL A 22 -5.06 5.13 0.55
N ARG A 23 -4.10 6.01 0.89
CA ARG A 23 -3.31 6.80 -0.07
C ARG A 23 -1.86 6.90 0.41
N PHE A 24 -0.91 6.97 -0.52
CA PHE A 24 0.51 7.13 -0.20
C PHE A 24 1.13 8.31 -0.95
N PHE A 25 1.52 9.33 -0.19
CA PHE A 25 2.18 10.53 -0.71
C PHE A 25 3.67 10.47 -0.40
N ALA A 26 4.51 10.42 -1.43
CA ALA A 26 5.97 10.24 -1.26
C ALA A 26 6.81 11.33 -1.97
N PRO A 27 6.48 12.63 -1.82
CA PRO A 27 7.17 13.69 -2.55
C PRO A 27 8.66 13.79 -2.21
N ALA A 28 9.08 13.29 -1.05
CA ALA A 28 10.49 13.26 -0.63
C ALA A 28 11.37 12.40 -1.55
N VAL A 29 10.79 11.43 -2.27
CA VAL A 29 11.48 10.57 -3.24
C VAL A 29 11.04 10.85 -4.69
N GLY A 30 10.41 12.01 -4.94
CA GLY A 30 10.03 12.43 -6.29
C GLY A 30 8.72 11.83 -6.81
N VAL A 31 7.95 11.14 -5.96
CA VAL A 31 6.64 10.57 -6.32
C VAL A 31 5.54 11.36 -5.60
N PRO A 32 4.78 12.24 -6.28
CA PRO A 32 3.75 13.04 -5.62
C PRO A 32 2.73 12.17 -4.86
N GLU A 33 2.23 11.13 -5.54
CA GLU A 33 1.36 10.09 -4.98
C GLU A 33 1.59 8.78 -5.76
N ASP A 34 1.72 7.68 -5.05
CA ASP A 34 1.87 6.34 -5.64
C ASP A 34 0.47 5.67 -5.74
N PRO A 35 0.05 5.17 -6.91
CA PRO A 35 -1.28 4.59 -7.10
C PRO A 35 -1.55 3.34 -6.26
N VAL A 36 -0.57 2.45 -6.07
CA VAL A 36 -0.75 1.20 -5.30
C VAL A 36 0.57 0.81 -4.65
N THR A 37 0.66 0.85 -3.32
CA THR A 37 1.93 0.71 -2.60
C THR A 37 1.93 -0.48 -1.64
N GLY A 38 2.43 -1.64 -2.09
CA GLY A 38 2.44 -2.86 -1.28
C GLY A 38 3.21 -2.74 0.04
N THR A 39 4.35 -2.06 0.05
CA THR A 39 5.18 -1.87 1.25
C THR A 39 4.51 -1.01 2.32
N ALA A 40 3.80 0.05 1.93
CA ALA A 40 3.07 0.91 2.85
C ALA A 40 1.87 0.17 3.47
N ASN A 41 1.15 -0.61 2.66
CA ASN A 41 0.05 -1.47 3.13
C ASN A 41 0.51 -2.56 4.11
N ALA A 42 1.69 -3.16 3.87
CA ALA A 42 2.30 -4.09 4.82
C ALA A 42 2.62 -3.41 6.17
N ALA A 43 3.22 -2.22 6.11
CA ALA A 43 3.53 -1.43 7.29
C ALA A 43 2.27 -1.02 8.07
N LEU A 44 1.20 -0.65 7.37
CA LEU A 44 -0.10 -0.36 7.98
C LEU A 44 -0.66 -1.56 8.73
N ALA A 45 -0.71 -2.75 8.12
CA ALA A 45 -1.20 -3.95 8.79
C ALA A 45 -0.37 -4.29 10.05
N GLY A 46 0.95 -4.15 9.97
CA GLY A 46 1.84 -4.29 11.12
C GLY A 46 1.56 -3.28 12.23
N TYR A 47 1.34 -2.01 11.87
CA TYR A 47 0.97 -0.94 12.80
C TYR A 47 -0.40 -1.20 13.46
N LEU A 48 -1.40 -1.67 12.71
CA LEU A 48 -2.72 -2.00 13.26
C LEU A 48 -2.67 -3.17 14.24
N LYS A 49 -1.85 -4.19 13.97
CA LYS A 49 -1.54 -5.28 14.91
C LYS A 49 -0.86 -4.75 16.16
N PHE A 50 0.20 -3.95 16.00
CA PHE A 50 0.98 -3.40 17.11
C PHE A 50 0.14 -2.51 18.04
N THR A 51 -0.77 -1.71 17.49
CA THR A 51 -1.59 -0.77 18.26
C THR A 51 -2.91 -1.36 18.76
N ASN A 52 -3.21 -2.63 18.45
CA ASN A 52 -4.46 -3.32 18.81
C ASN A 52 -5.73 -2.55 18.38
N LYS A 53 -5.67 -1.79 17.28
CA LYS A 53 -6.79 -0.94 16.82
C LYS A 53 -7.82 -1.70 15.97
N LEU A 54 -7.36 -2.66 15.17
CA LEU A 54 -8.20 -3.48 14.31
C LEU A 54 -7.42 -4.75 13.92
N VAL A 55 -7.32 -5.70 14.85
CA VAL A 55 -6.50 -6.89 14.62
C VAL A 55 -7.27 -7.90 13.78
N LYS A 56 -6.94 -7.98 12.49
CA LYS A 56 -7.37 -9.01 11.54
C LYS A 56 -6.16 -9.88 11.15
N GLU A 57 -6.41 -11.14 10.75
CA GLU A 57 -5.37 -11.99 10.13
C GLU A 57 -5.11 -11.59 8.67
N GLU A 58 -6.13 -11.06 8.01
CA GLU A 58 -6.09 -10.63 6.60
C GLU A 58 -6.75 -9.26 6.45
N TYR A 59 -6.12 -8.43 5.62
CA TYR A 59 -6.60 -7.12 5.21
C TYR A 59 -6.67 -7.07 3.69
N SER A 60 -7.66 -6.34 3.19
CA SER A 60 -7.68 -5.84 1.83
C SER A 60 -7.67 -4.33 1.96
N PHE A 61 -6.79 -3.65 1.20
CA PHE A 61 -6.69 -2.20 1.13
C PHE A 61 -6.92 -1.73 -0.30
N GLU A 62 -7.83 -0.78 -0.51
CA GLU A 62 -8.02 -0.12 -1.81
C GLU A 62 -7.23 1.19 -1.91
N GLN A 63 -6.55 1.42 -3.04
CA GLN A 63 -5.70 2.59 -3.28
C GLN A 63 -5.85 3.08 -4.72
N GLY A 64 -5.54 4.36 -4.97
CA GLY A 64 -5.37 4.89 -6.33
C GLY A 64 -6.64 5.44 -6.99
N HIS A 65 -7.79 5.43 -6.32
CA HIS A 65 -9.05 6.01 -6.81
C HIS A 65 -8.89 7.47 -7.26
N ALA A 66 -8.22 8.31 -6.46
CA ALA A 66 -7.98 9.72 -6.81
C ALA A 66 -7.11 9.92 -8.07
N LEU A 67 -6.39 8.88 -8.50
CA LEU A 67 -5.52 8.89 -9.67
C LEU A 67 -6.13 8.17 -10.87
N ASN A 68 -7.36 7.63 -10.77
CA ASN A 68 -7.96 6.72 -11.75
C ASN A 68 -7.07 5.49 -12.05
N ARG A 69 -6.35 5.00 -11.03
CA ARG A 69 -5.44 3.84 -11.11
C ARG A 69 -5.70 2.91 -9.93
N GLU A 70 -6.95 2.45 -9.86
CA GLU A 70 -7.46 1.65 -8.75
C GLU A 70 -6.73 0.32 -8.65
N GLY A 71 -6.42 -0.08 -7.42
CA GLY A 71 -5.90 -1.40 -7.12
C GLY A 71 -6.23 -1.80 -5.70
N VAL A 72 -6.30 -3.12 -5.50
CA VAL A 72 -6.52 -3.74 -4.19
C VAL A 72 -5.28 -4.51 -3.80
N VAL A 73 -4.78 -4.28 -2.59
CA VAL A 73 -3.66 -5.01 -2.00
C VAL A 73 -4.19 -5.90 -0.89
N HIS A 74 -3.87 -7.19 -0.98
CA HIS A 74 -4.14 -8.15 0.08
C HIS A 74 -2.91 -8.29 0.98
N VAL A 75 -3.13 -8.16 2.29
CA VAL A 75 -2.08 -8.30 3.30
C VAL A 75 -2.48 -9.37 4.29
N LYS A 76 -1.64 -10.40 4.44
CA LYS A 76 -1.84 -11.49 5.39
C LYS A 76 -0.78 -11.46 6.48
N LEU A 77 -1.22 -11.36 7.73
CA LEU A 77 -0.37 -11.44 8.91
C LEU A 77 -0.16 -12.90 9.29
N LYS A 78 1.09 -13.32 9.42
CA LYS A 78 1.48 -14.58 10.05
C LYS A 78 2.23 -14.29 11.35
N GLU A 79 2.63 -15.34 12.07
CA GLU A 79 3.34 -15.21 13.34
C GLU A 79 4.59 -14.32 13.22
N ASN A 80 5.43 -14.56 12.21
CA ASN A 80 6.73 -13.90 12.05
C ASN A 80 6.92 -13.17 10.71
N GLU A 81 5.88 -13.11 9.87
CA GLU A 81 5.98 -12.48 8.54
C GLU A 81 4.67 -11.79 8.14
N ILE A 82 4.79 -10.81 7.24
CA ILE A 82 3.67 -10.16 6.57
C ILE A 82 3.77 -10.51 5.08
N ARG A 83 2.73 -11.11 4.52
CA ARG A 83 2.65 -11.41 3.08
C ARG A 83 1.79 -10.37 2.39
N VAL A 84 2.27 -9.89 1.25
CA VAL A 84 1.58 -8.94 0.39
C VAL A 84 1.30 -9.59 -0.95
N GLY A 85 0.08 -9.45 -1.46
CA GLY A 85 -0.32 -9.96 -2.76
C GLY A 85 -1.42 -9.11 -3.40
N GLY A 86 -1.70 -9.40 -4.66
CA GLY A 86 -2.72 -8.73 -5.45
C GLY A 86 -2.84 -9.39 -6.81
N GLU A 87 -3.90 -9.06 -7.53
CA GLU A 87 -4.09 -9.49 -8.91
C GLU A 87 -3.32 -8.58 -9.87
N ALA A 88 -2.90 -9.12 -11.02
CA ALA A 88 -2.21 -8.37 -12.05
C ALA A 88 -2.74 -8.76 -13.43
N VAL A 89 -2.70 -7.82 -14.37
CA VAL A 89 -3.08 -8.01 -15.77
C VAL A 89 -1.90 -7.65 -16.65
N CYS A 90 -1.53 -8.53 -17.59
CA CYS A 90 -0.51 -8.23 -18.58
C CYS A 90 -1.05 -7.20 -19.58
N ILE A 91 -0.49 -5.98 -19.58
CA ILE A 91 -0.89 -4.90 -20.49
C ILE A 91 -0.05 -4.85 -21.77
N LEU A 92 1.17 -5.38 -21.73
CA LEU A 92 2.10 -5.39 -22.85
C LEU A 92 3.07 -6.55 -22.68
N GLU A 93 3.22 -7.33 -23.75
CA GLU A 93 4.19 -8.40 -23.86
C GLU A 93 4.99 -8.21 -25.14
N GLY A 94 6.31 -8.43 -25.09
CA GLY A 94 7.18 -8.23 -26.23
C GLY A 94 8.65 -8.53 -25.94
N VAL A 95 9.51 -8.18 -26.90
CA VAL A 95 10.95 -8.40 -26.82
C VAL A 95 11.68 -7.07 -26.86
N LEU A 96 12.46 -6.77 -25.82
CA LEU A 96 13.38 -5.63 -25.80
C LEU A 96 14.73 -6.08 -26.39
N LYS A 97 15.14 -5.46 -27.49
CA LYS A 97 16.50 -5.60 -28.02
C LYS A 97 17.36 -4.47 -27.46
N LEU A 98 18.45 -4.84 -26.81
CA LEU A 98 19.43 -3.92 -26.22
C LEU A 98 20.47 -3.51 -27.27
#